data_AF-A0A1Z3U8W2-F1
#
_entry.id   AF-A0A1Z3U8W2-F1
#
_cell.length_a   1.000
_cell.length_b   1.000
_cell.length_c   1.000
_cell.angle_alpha   90.00
_cell.angle_beta   90.00
_cell.angle_gamma   90.00
#
_symmetry.space_group_name_H-M   'P 1'
#
loop_
_entity.id
_entity.type
_entity.pdbx_description
1 polymer ?
#
loop_
_entity_poly.entity_id
_entity_poly.type
_entity_poly.pdbx_seq_one_letter_code
_entity_poly.pdbx_strand_id
1 'polypeptide(L)'
;MSKVSYPLRVFFDCSTAHLSEASSTYLNVHAAQGDELVAATPYGWFIWVGEGDRDSLPADLVRITEYARRLGAEYILFDRDAPEDEGLAKFLDRAAVLPASHRAHPEIE
;
A
#
# COMPACT_ATOMS: atom_id res chain seq x y z
N MET A 1 20.86 23.54 -8.11
CA MET A 1 19.66 22.68 -8.27
C MET A 1 18.45 23.60 -8.22
N SER A 2 17.67 23.69 -9.30
CA SER A 2 16.40 24.43 -9.25
C SER A 2 15.48 23.70 -8.28
N LYS A 3 14.89 24.46 -7.35
CA LYS A 3 13.97 23.92 -6.34
C LYS A 3 12.64 23.64 -7.05
N VAL A 4 12.11 22.42 -6.88
CA VAL A 4 10.80 22.06 -7.43
C VAL A 4 9.74 22.99 -6.81
N SER A 5 8.90 23.61 -7.65
CA SER A 5 7.86 24.57 -7.22
C SER A 5 6.60 23.91 -6.66
N TYR A 6 6.61 22.58 -6.55
CA TYR A 6 5.49 21.75 -6.12
C TYR A 6 5.91 20.93 -4.90
N PRO A 7 4.96 20.51 -4.03
CA PRO A 7 5.30 19.71 -2.86
C PRO A 7 5.89 18.37 -3.29
N LEU A 8 7.10 18.08 -2.81
CA LEU A 8 7.66 16.72 -2.82
C LEU A 8 7.18 16.01 -1.56
N ARG A 9 6.54 14.85 -1.73
CA ARG A 9 6.02 14.04 -0.63
C ARG A 9 6.85 12.79 -0.43
N VAL A 10 7.02 12.41 0.83
CA VAL A 10 7.66 11.15 1.20
C VAL A 10 6.62 10.04 1.27
N PHE A 11 6.99 8.85 0.81
CA PHE A 11 6.22 7.63 0.98
C PHE A 11 7.07 6.59 1.70
N PHE A 12 6.41 5.73 2.47
CA PHE A 12 7.05 4.61 3.13
C PHE A 12 7.09 3.41 2.18
N ASP A 13 8.29 3.01 1.78
CA ASP A 13 8.54 1.83 0.96
C ASP A 13 8.56 0.59 1.86
N CYS A 14 7.54 -0.26 1.75
CA CYS A 14 7.22 -1.30 2.73
C CYS A 14 7.04 -2.66 2.06
N SER A 15 7.73 -3.69 2.54
CA SER A 15 7.53 -5.05 2.04
C SER A 15 6.09 -5.54 2.24
N THR A 16 5.53 -6.24 1.24
CA THR A 16 4.26 -6.97 1.40
C THR A 16 4.32 -8.08 2.47
N ALA A 17 5.51 -8.50 2.91
CA ALA A 17 5.70 -9.45 4.01
C ALA A 17 5.06 -8.99 5.34
N HIS A 18 4.82 -7.68 5.49
CA HIS A 18 4.19 -7.08 6.67
C HIS A 18 2.66 -7.09 6.63
N LEU A 19 2.06 -7.49 5.50
CA LEU A 19 0.61 -7.55 5.36
C LEU A 19 0.09 -8.96 5.67
N SER A 20 -0.94 -9.03 6.50
CA SER A 20 -1.75 -10.22 6.69
C SER A 20 -2.56 -10.55 5.43
N GLU A 21 -3.09 -11.77 5.36
CA GLU A 21 -4.05 -12.16 4.31
C GLU A 21 -5.30 -11.28 4.33
N ALA A 22 -5.78 -10.91 5.53
CA ALA A 22 -6.93 -10.02 5.70
C ALA A 22 -6.66 -8.64 5.12
N SER A 23 -5.48 -8.05 5.40
CA SER A 23 -5.06 -6.76 4.83
C SER A 23 -4.93 -6.82 3.32
N SER A 24 -4.37 -7.90 2.78
CA SER A 24 -4.19 -8.04 1.34
C SER A 24 -5.51 -8.22 0.61
N THR A 25 -6.43 -8.97 1.20
CA THR A 25 -7.81 -9.11 0.71
C THR A 25 -8.53 -7.77 0.76
N TYR A 26 -8.43 -7.03 1.87
CA TYR A 26 -9.00 -5.70 2.04
C TYR A 26 -8.51 -4.74 0.93
N LEU A 27 -7.19 -4.67 0.72
CA LEU A 27 -6.58 -3.82 -0.30
C LEU A 27 -6.99 -4.23 -1.73
N ASN A 28 -7.10 -5.53 -2.01
CA ASN A 28 -7.61 -6.01 -3.31
C ASN A 28 -9.05 -5.62 -3.56
N VAL A 29 -9.92 -5.75 -2.56
CA VAL A 29 -11.34 -5.37 -2.68
C VAL A 29 -11.47 -3.88 -2.97
N HIS A 30 -10.75 -3.03 -2.23
CA HIS A 30 -10.84 -1.58 -2.43
C HIS A 30 -10.22 -1.12 -3.75
N ALA A 31 -9.06 -1.68 -4.15
CA ALA A 31 -8.50 -1.40 -5.46
C ALA A 31 -9.47 -1.80 -6.59
N ALA A 32 -10.13 -2.96 -6.48
CA ALA A 32 -11.09 -3.43 -7.49
C ALA A 32 -12.39 -2.61 -7.53
N GLN A 33 -12.76 -1.96 -6.42
CA GLN A 33 -13.90 -1.05 -6.33
C GLN A 33 -13.59 0.36 -6.84
N GLY A 34 -12.34 0.65 -7.20
CA GLY A 34 -11.90 1.98 -7.62
C GLY A 34 -11.82 2.98 -6.47
N ASP A 35 -11.50 2.51 -5.26
CA ASP A 35 -11.21 3.41 -4.13
C ASP A 35 -10.06 4.36 -4.50
N GLU A 36 -10.32 5.66 -4.43
CA GLU A 36 -9.35 6.70 -4.78
C GLU A 36 -8.10 6.69 -3.88
N LEU A 37 -8.18 6.03 -2.73
CA LEU A 37 -7.11 5.96 -1.72
C LEU A 37 -6.24 4.71 -1.84
N VAL A 38 -6.62 3.73 -2.67
CA VAL A 38 -5.92 2.44 -2.83
C VAL A 38 -5.72 2.11 -4.31
N ALA A 39 -4.46 2.18 -4.76
CA ALA A 39 -4.08 1.75 -6.11
C ALA A 39 -3.37 0.39 -6.06
N ALA A 40 -3.78 -0.55 -6.91
CA ALA A 40 -3.07 -1.81 -7.11
C ALA A 40 -1.89 -1.64 -8.09
N THR A 41 -0.80 -2.36 -7.83
CA THR A 41 0.34 -2.54 -8.74
C THR A 41 0.57 -4.04 -8.98
N PRO A 42 1.36 -4.46 -9.98
CA PRO A 42 1.71 -5.87 -10.15
C PRO A 42 2.47 -6.48 -8.96
N TYR A 43 3.06 -5.65 -8.10
CA TYR A 43 3.91 -6.06 -6.98
C TYR A 43 3.30 -5.78 -5.60
N GLY A 44 2.16 -5.10 -5.53
CA GLY A 44 1.46 -4.79 -4.28
C GLY A 44 0.52 -3.60 -4.43
N TRP A 45 0.58 -2.62 -3.51
CA TRP A 45 -0.40 -1.53 -3.46
C TRP A 45 0.25 -0.20 -3.11
N PHE A 46 -0.26 0.88 -3.66
CA PHE A 46 0.08 2.24 -3.24
C PHE A 46 -1.13 2.85 -2.55
N ILE A 47 -0.99 3.22 -1.28
CA ILE A 47 -2.09 3.74 -0.48
C ILE A 47 -1.78 5.11 0.11
N TRP A 48 -2.80 5.95 0.17
CA TRP A 48 -2.78 7.15 1.01
C TRP A 48 -2.77 6.74 2.49
N VAL A 49 -2.08 7.47 3.37
CA VAL A 49 -2.20 7.31 4.83
C VAL A 49 -2.76 8.52 5.56
N GLY A 50 -3.22 9.56 4.86
CA GLY A 50 -3.86 10.71 5.52
C GLY A 50 -5.25 10.41 6.09
N GLU A 51 -5.99 11.48 6.38
CA GLU A 51 -7.33 11.41 6.96
C GLU A 51 -8.35 10.84 5.96
N GLY A 52 -9.27 10.02 6.45
CA GLY A 52 -10.32 9.34 5.70
C GLY A 52 -11.02 8.30 6.59
N ASP A 53 -12.25 7.95 6.26
CA ASP A 53 -13.01 6.92 6.99
C ASP A 53 -12.36 5.56 6.77
N ARG A 54 -11.87 4.97 7.86
CA ARG A 54 -11.07 3.73 7.87
C ARG A 54 -11.45 2.84 9.04
N ASP A 55 -12.70 2.96 9.51
CA ASP A 55 -13.22 2.29 10.70
C ASP A 55 -13.19 0.75 10.60
N SER A 56 -12.83 0.20 9.43
CA SER A 56 -12.76 -1.24 9.13
C SER A 56 -11.36 -1.75 8.74
N LEU A 57 -10.29 -0.97 8.94
CA LEU A 57 -8.94 -1.45 8.61
C LEU A 57 -8.55 -2.70 9.43
N PRO A 58 -7.96 -3.72 8.78
CA PRO A 58 -7.33 -4.83 9.50
C PRO A 58 -6.21 -4.33 10.44
N ALA A 59 -6.04 -5.01 11.57
CA ALA A 59 -5.22 -4.51 12.67
C ALA A 59 -3.72 -4.33 12.32
N ASP A 60 -3.14 -5.15 11.44
CA ASP A 60 -1.78 -4.95 10.95
C ASP A 60 -1.69 -3.72 10.04
N LEU A 61 -2.67 -3.51 9.16
CA LEU A 61 -2.73 -2.33 8.30
C LEU A 61 -2.85 -1.03 9.12
N VAL A 62 -3.66 -1.02 10.18
CA VAL A 62 -3.70 0.10 11.16
C VAL A 62 -2.30 0.39 11.70
N ARG A 63 -1.61 -0.63 12.24
CA ARG A 63 -0.27 -0.45 12.83
C ARG A 63 0.75 0.07 11.82
N ILE A 64 0.73 -0.43 10.58
CA ILE A 64 1.64 0.02 9.52
C ILE A 64 1.34 1.46 9.14
N THR A 65 0.06 1.85 9.00
CA THR A 65 -0.32 3.24 8.69
C THR A 65 0.08 4.21 9.79
N GLU A 66 -0.09 3.84 11.07
CA GLU A 66 0.40 4.62 12.20
C GLU A 66 1.93 4.72 12.22
N TYR A 67 2.63 3.63 11.91
CA TYR A 67 4.09 3.60 11.81
C TYR A 67 4.59 4.54 10.70
N ALA A 68 4.02 4.44 9.49
CA ALA A 68 4.33 5.33 8.37
C ALA A 68 4.10 6.80 8.71
N ARG A 69 2.97 7.13 9.37
CA ARG A 69 2.69 8.50 9.86
C ARG A 69 3.74 8.99 10.85
N ARG A 70 4.20 8.15 11.78
CA ARG A 70 5.29 8.52 12.71
C ARG A 70 6.61 8.82 12.00
N LEU A 71 6.86 8.20 10.85
CA LEU A 71 8.02 8.49 9.98
C LEU A 71 7.82 9.76 9.13
N GLY A 72 6.63 10.38 9.16
CA GLY A 72 6.28 11.54 8.35
C GLY A 72 5.84 11.18 6.92
N ALA A 73 5.61 9.89 6.63
CA ALA A 73 5.12 9.47 5.32
C ALA A 73 3.63 9.78 5.16
N GLU A 74 3.26 10.24 3.98
CA GLU A 74 1.86 10.51 3.62
C GLU A 74 1.26 9.39 2.75
N TYR A 75 2.10 8.53 2.19
CA TYR A 75 1.71 7.34 1.44
C TYR A 75 2.51 6.12 1.90
N ILE A 76 1.99 4.93 1.63
CA ILE A 76 2.75 3.67 1.71
C ILE A 76 2.75 3.04 0.32
N LEU A 77 3.94 2.62 -0.13
CA LEU A 77 4.08 1.68 -1.22
C LEU A 77 4.34 0.30 -0.61
N PHE A 78 3.33 -0.57 -0.68
CA PHE A 78 3.50 -1.99 -0.43
C PHE A 78 4.06 -2.64 -1.68
N ASP A 79 5.29 -3.11 -1.62
CA ASP A 79 5.97 -3.78 -2.73
C ASP A 79 6.48 -5.17 -2.29
N ARG A 80 6.34 -6.18 -3.15
CA ARG A 80 6.84 -7.53 -2.86
C ARG A 80 8.35 -7.56 -2.70
N ASP A 81 9.06 -6.72 -3.43
CA ASP A 81 10.52 -6.73 -3.52
C ASP A 81 11.15 -5.60 -2.67
N ALA A 82 10.33 -4.81 -1.96
CA ALA A 82 10.79 -3.84 -0.98
C ALA A 82 11.45 -4.49 0.25
N PRO A 83 12.39 -3.79 0.91
CA PRO A 83 13.02 -4.28 2.13
C PRO A 83 11.99 -4.49 3.27
N GLU A 84 12.25 -5.51 4.08
CA GLU A 84 11.53 -5.72 5.33
C GLU A 84 11.98 -4.71 6.40
N ASP A 85 11.04 -4.25 7.23
CA ASP A 85 11.31 -3.39 8.39
C ASP A 85 11.19 -4.20 9.69
N GLU A 86 12.25 -4.20 10.50
CA GLU A 86 12.31 -4.93 11.78
C GLU A 86 11.31 -4.40 12.83
N GLY A 87 10.82 -3.16 12.67
CA GLY A 87 9.80 -2.55 13.52
C GLY A 87 8.38 -3.05 13.28
N LEU A 88 8.16 -3.87 12.26
CA LEU A 88 6.84 -4.37 11.85
C LEU A 88 6.75 -5.90 11.93
N ALA A 89 5.56 -6.40 12.29
CA ALA A 89 5.29 -7.83 12.28
C ALA A 89 5.38 -8.41 10.86
N LYS A 90 5.72 -9.70 10.76
CA LYS A 90 5.81 -10.43 9.48
C LYS A 90 4.82 -11.58 9.44
N PHE A 91 4.28 -11.84 8.26
CA PHE A 91 3.32 -12.91 8.01
C PHE A 91 3.90 -13.91 7.00
N LEU A 92 4.70 -14.85 7.51
CA LEU A 92 5.56 -15.75 6.71
C LEU A 92 4.80 -16.86 5.97
N ASP A 93 3.62 -17.25 6.46
CA ASP A 93 2.84 -18.38 5.93
C ASP A 93 1.62 -17.95 5.09
N ARG A 94 1.60 -16.71 4.58
CA ARG A 94 0.49 -16.25 3.75
C ARG A 94 0.58 -16.80 2.34
N ALA A 95 -0.57 -17.13 1.75
CA ALA A 95 -0.66 -17.11 0.29
C ALA A 95 -0.40 -15.66 -0.17
N ALA A 96 0.50 -15.47 -1.13
CA ALA A 96 0.74 -14.16 -1.71
C ALA A 96 -0.48 -13.76 -2.56
N VAL A 97 -1.53 -13.23 -1.91
CA VAL A 97 -2.69 -12.66 -2.59
C VAL A 97 -2.33 -11.28 -3.13
N LEU A 98 -1.43 -11.24 -4.11
CA LEU A 98 -1.09 -10.03 -4.84
C LEU A 98 -2.28 -9.60 -5.72
N PRO A 99 -2.37 -8.33 -6.10
CA PRO A 99 -3.39 -7.91 -7.04
C PRO A 99 -3.28 -8.67 -8.34
N ALA A 100 -4.42 -9.02 -8.92
CA ALA A 100 -4.45 -9.40 -10.32
C ALA A 100 -3.94 -8.22 -11.13
N SER A 101 -2.89 -8.43 -11.94
CA SER A 101 -2.43 -7.40 -12.87
C SER A 101 -3.61 -7.02 -13.77
N HIS A 102 -4.15 -5.82 -13.60
CA HIS A 102 -4.97 -5.24 -14.67
C HIS A 102 -4.03 -5.07 -15.85
N ARG A 103 -4.16 -5.96 -16.86
CA ARG A 103 -3.68 -5.62 -18.18
C ARG A 103 -4.38 -4.32 -18.53
N ALA A 104 -3.60 -3.28 -18.80
CA ALA A 104 -4.13 -2.07 -19.41
C ALA A 104 -5.05 -2.50 -20.57
N HIS A 105 -6.24 -1.92 -20.63
CA HIS A 105 -7.21 -2.20 -21.68
C HIS A 105 -6.56 -2.14 -23.07
N PRO A 106 -7.01 -2.99 -24.01
CA PRO A 106 -6.45 -3.05 -25.36
C PRO A 106 -6.55 -1.68 -26.03
N GLU A 107 -5.57 -1.42 -26.89
CA GLU A 107 -5.44 -0.22 -27.71
C GLU A 107 -6.81 0.19 -28.29
N ILE A 108 -7.19 1.45 -28.07
CA ILE A 108 -8.35 2.05 -28.71
C ILE A 108 -8.05 2.10 -30.21
N GLU A 109 -8.80 1.32 -30.98
CA GLU A 109 -8.79 1.32 -32.46
C GLU A 109 -9.38 2.60 -33.05
#